data_AF-A0A7C3Q5C3-F1
#
_entry.id   AF-A0A7C3Q5C3-F1
#
_cell.length_a   1.000
_cell.length_b   1.000
_cell.length_c   1.000
_cell.angle_alpha   90.00
_cell.angle_beta   90.00
_cell.angle_gamma   90.00
#
_symmetry.space_group_name_H-M   'P 1'
#
loop_
_entity.id
_entity.type
_entity.pdbx_description
1 polymer ?
#
loop_
_entity_poly.entity_id
_entity_poly.type
_entity_poly.pdbx_seq_one_letter_code
_entity_poly.pdbx_strand_id
1 'polypeptide(L)' 'MNIEFIESKLNEIVKELEKEVMDVLMDESLDKKQTNLHMKPLTSTKKILTNALESIKMVDKLGREELEK' A
#
# COMPACT_ATOMS: atom_id res chain seq x y z
N MET A 1 -10.73 -14.69 -8.99
CA MET A 1 -10.86 -13.26 -8.65
C MET A 1 -10.04 -12.44 -9.66
N ASN A 2 -10.42 -11.21 -10.04
CA ASN A 2 -9.57 -10.39 -10.93
C ASN A 2 -8.47 -9.68 -10.12
N ILE A 3 -7.40 -10.40 -9.79
CA ILE A 3 -6.30 -9.91 -8.97
C ILE A 3 -5.51 -8.82 -9.68
N GLU A 4 -5.30 -8.94 -10.99
CA GLU A 4 -4.57 -7.94 -11.77
C GLU A 4 -5.26 -6.57 -11.70
N PHE A 5 -6.59 -6.54 -11.77
CA PHE A 5 -7.36 -5.31 -11.59
C PHE A 5 -7.21 -4.74 -10.17
N ILE A 6 -7.31 -5.58 -9.14
CA ILE A 6 -7.14 -5.15 -7.74
C ILE A 6 -5.72 -4.59 -7.50
N GLU A 7 -4.71 -5.27 -8.02
CA GLU A 7 -3.31 -4.84 -7.96
C GLU A 7 -3.11 -3.50 -8.68
N SER A 8 -3.71 -3.31 -9.86
CA SER A 8 -3.63 -2.03 -10.58
C SER A 8 -4.21 -0.88 -9.76
N LYS A 9 -5.35 -1.08 -9.10
CA LYS A 9 -6.01 -0.07 -8.27
C LYS A 9 -5.26 0.22 -6.98
N LEU A 10 -4.71 -0.81 -6.33
CA LEU A 10 -3.86 -0.62 -5.16
C LEU A 10 -2.56 0.13 -5.52
N ASN A 11 -1.98 -0.13 -6.68
CA ASN A 11 -0.80 0.60 -7.16
C ASN A 11 -1.10 2.06 -7.49
N GLU A 12 -2.30 2.39 -8.01
CA GLU A 12 -2.75 3.78 -8.15
C GLU A 12 -2.77 4.48 -6.79
N ILE A 13 -3.38 3.86 -5.77
CA ILE A 13 -3.46 4.41 -4.40
C ILE A 13 -2.05 4.56 -3.78
N VAL A 14 -1.17 3.58 -3.98
CA VAL A 14 0.22 3.67 -3.47
C VAL A 14 0.98 4.83 -4.11
N LYS A 15 0.78 5.11 -5.41
CA LYS A 15 1.39 6.27 -6.06
C LYS A 15 0.89 7.60 -5.50
N GLU A 16 -0.40 7.68 -5.17
CA GLU A 16 -0.96 8.87 -4.50
C GLU A 16 -0.35 9.06 -3.11
N LEU A 17 -0.23 7.98 -2.33
CA LEU A 17 0.43 8.01 -1.02
C LEU A 17 1.91 8.42 -1.12
N GLU A 18 2.62 7.98 -2.14
CA GLU A 18 4.01 8.38 -2.38
C GLU A 18 4.13 9.86 -2.72
N LYS A 19 3.15 10.41 -3.44
CA LYS A 19 3.08 11.85 -3.69
C LYS A 19 2.85 12.63 -2.38
N GLU A 20 1.91 12.19 -1.55
CA GLU A 20 1.68 12.81 -0.23
C GLU A 20 2.92 12.75 0.67
N VAL A 21 3.66 11.63 0.64
CA VAL A 21 4.94 11.51 1.35
C VAL A 21 5.93 12.57 0.85
N MET A 22 6.06 12.75 -0.46
CA MET A 22 6.97 13.75 -1.02
C MET A 22 6.55 15.17 -0.64
N ASP A 23 5.25 15.48 -0.67
CA ASP A 23 4.73 16.78 -0.25
C ASP A 23 5.08 17.07 1.22
N VAL A 24 4.95 16.08 2.11
CA VAL A 24 5.32 16.20 3.54
C VAL A 24 6.83 16.37 3.74
N LEU A 25 7.66 15.70 2.93
CA LEU A 25 9.12 15.80 3.02
C LEU A 25 9.66 17.11 2.45
N MET A 26 8.96 17.71 1.50
CA MET A 26 9.34 18.99 0.88
C MET A 26 8.82 20.21 1.64
N ASP A 27 7.95 20.01 2.64
CA ASP A 27 7.43 21.09 3.45
C ASP A 27 8.49 21.61 4.44
N GLU A 28 9.13 22.72 4.07
CA GLU A 28 10.15 23.41 4.87
C GLU A 28 9.59 24.00 6.18
N SER A 29 8.27 24.09 6.35
CA SER A 29 7.65 24.58 7.57
C SER A 29 7.55 23.52 8.68
N LEU A 30 7.72 22.23 8.34
CA LEU A 30 7.64 21.13 9.28
C LEU A 30 8.99 20.84 9.94
N ASP A 31 8.98 20.78 11.26
CA ASP A 31 10.13 20.24 11.99
C ASP A 31 10.19 18.70 11.89
N LYS A 32 11.34 18.12 12.24
CA LYS A 32 11.54 16.66 12.20
C LYS A 32 10.47 15.87 12.97
N LYS A 33 9.93 16.41 14.06
CA LYS A 33 8.91 15.73 14.87
C LYS A 33 7.56 15.74 14.16
N GLN A 34 7.20 16.86 13.55
CA GLN A 34 5.98 17.03 12.75
C GLN A 34 6.03 16.18 11.48
N THR A 35 7.12 16.23 10.71
CA THR A 35 7.33 15.36 9.54
C THR A 35 7.12 13.90 9.92
N ASN A 36 7.73 13.42 11.02
CA ASN A 36 7.54 12.05 11.49
C ASN A 36 6.09 11.73 11.89
N LEU A 37 5.36 12.69 12.46
CA LEU A 37 3.96 12.50 12.82
C LEU A 37 3.07 12.34 11.58
N HIS A 38 3.31 13.14 10.54
CA HIS A 38 2.61 13.05 9.26
C HIS A 38 2.99 11.79 8.46
N MET A 39 4.24 11.34 8.56
CA MET A 39 4.73 10.14 7.85
C MET A 39 4.21 8.81 8.42
N LYS A 40 3.88 8.75 9.72
CA LYS A 40 3.37 7.55 10.39
C LYS A 40 2.10 6.97 9.73
N PRO A 41 1.01 7.73 9.56
CA PRO A 41 -0.19 7.21 8.90
C PRO A 41 0.10 6.75 7.47
N LEU A 42 0.88 7.51 6.69
CA LEU A 42 1.24 7.15 5.31
C LEU A 42 1.97 5.80 5.23
N THR A 43 2.93 5.59 6.14
CA THR A 43 3.69 4.33 6.23
C THR A 43 2.79 3.17 6.62
N SER A 44 1.93 3.35 7.63
CA SER A 44 0.97 2.34 8.07
C SER A 44 -0.04 1.99 6.97
N THR A 45 -0.57 2.98 6.27
CA THR A 45 -1.52 2.79 5.16
C THR A 45 -0.90 1.98 4.03
N LYS A 46 0.31 2.35 3.56
CA LYS A 46 1.02 1.57 2.52
C LYS A 46 1.20 0.12 2.94
N LYS A 47 1.62 -0.12 4.18
CA LYS A 47 1.81 -1.47 4.72
C LYS A 47 0.51 -2.29 4.76
N ILE A 48 -0.61 -1.67 5.17
CA ILE A 48 -1.92 -2.33 5.19
C ILE A 48 -2.33 -2.75 3.77
N LEU A 49 -2.17 -1.87 2.79
CA LEU A 49 -2.54 -2.15 1.39
C LEU A 49 -1.69 -3.27 0.80
N THR A 50 -0.37 -3.26 1.05
CA THR A 50 0.54 -4.32 0.60
C THR A 50 0.18 -5.67 1.22
N ASN A 51 -0.01 -5.71 2.54
CA ASN A 51 -0.39 -6.94 3.25
C ASN A 51 -1.73 -7.50 2.77
N ALA A 52 -2.70 -6.63 2.47
CA ALA A 52 -3.99 -7.02 1.93
C ALA A 52 -3.85 -7.65 0.54
N LEU A 53 -3.05 -7.05 -0.36
CA LEU A 53 -2.78 -7.61 -1.68
C LEU A 53 -2.09 -8.97 -1.59
N GLU A 54 -1.09 -9.10 -0.71
CA GLU A 54 -0.39 -10.36 -0.48
C GLU A 54 -1.34 -11.45 0.03
N SER A 55 -2.23 -11.11 0.97
CA SER A 55 -3.24 -12.02 1.50
C SER A 55 -4.21 -12.49 0.41
N ILE A 56 -4.65 -11.58 -0.47
CA ILE A 56 -5.51 -11.91 -1.61
C ILE A 56 -4.80 -12.86 -2.59
N LYS A 57 -3.54 -12.56 -2.93
CA LYS A 57 -2.72 -13.41 -3.81
C LYS A 57 -2.50 -14.80 -3.22
N MET A 58 -2.27 -14.88 -1.91
CA MET A 58 -2.09 -16.15 -1.20
C MET A 58 -3.35 -17.02 -1.26
N VAL A 59 -4.51 -16.44 -1.02
CA VAL A 59 -5.80 -17.16 -1.07
C VAL A 59 -6.09 -17.69 -2.48
N ASP A 60 -5.85 -16.89 -3.52
CA ASP A 60 -6.06 -17.34 -4.91
C ASP A 60 -5.09 -18.45 -5.30
N LYS A 61 -3.82 -18.36 -4.85
CA LYS A 61 -2.84 -19.43 -5.05
C LYS A 61 -3.29 -20.74 -4.39
N LEU A 62 -3.70 -20.71 -3.12
CA LEU A 62 -4.20 -21.89 -2.42
C LEU A 62 -5.43 -22.48 -3.10
N GLY A 63 -6.37 -21.63 -3.54
CA GLY A 63 -7.55 -22.09 -4.27
C GLY A 63 -7.24 -22.77 -5.61
N ARG A 64 -6.22 -22.31 -6.33
CA ARG A 64 -5.75 -22.99 -7.56
C ARG A 64 -5.09 -24.32 -7.25
N GLU A 65 -4.23 -24.36 -6.23
CA GLU A 65 -3.54 -25.59 -5.81
C GLU A 65 -4.52 -26.68 -5.32
N GLU A 66 -5.65 -26.29 -4.71
CA GLU A 66 -6.71 -27.25 -4.34
C GLU A 66 -7.53 -27.77 -5.53
N LEU A 67 -7.66 -27.00 -6.62
CA LEU A 67 -8.35 -27.42 -7.84
C LEU A 67 -7.52 -28.36 -8.71
N GLU A 68 -6.19 -28.33 -8.56
CA GLU A 68 -5.24 -29.20 -9.29
C GLU A 68 -5.00 -30.56 -8.58
N LYS A 69 -5.56 -30.76 -7.39
CA LYS A 69 -5.52 -32.03 -6.63
C LYS A 69 -6.71 -32.93 -6.93
#